data_AF-A0AA46UNF5-F1
#
_entry.id   AF-A0AA46UNF5-F1
#
_cell.length_a   1.000
_cell.length_b   1.000
_cell.length_c   1.000
_cell.angle_alpha   90.00
_cell.angle_beta   90.00
_cell.angle_gamma   90.00
#
_symmetry.space_group_name_H-M   'P 1'
#
loop_
_entity.id
_entity.type
_entity.pdbx_description
1 polymer ?
#
loop_
_entity_poly.entity_id
_entity_poly.type
_entity_poly.pdbx_seq_one_letter_code
_entity_poly.pdbx_strand_id
1 'polypeptide(L)'
;MTWQLSSLAWPNSAESIQTSTERGLAQVPSKVSEAVSRIQAIQSRVVFSRNALSEEAQALLGLRKELEELLTKGQVLCVHPYQHGVGSHTQSGHHLTPDEAVEVLVAKLHDTADKYHPKGQLHVVGWMITENTLARFSQATKALYDVVNISELGMVSRRVGKAQTLQSDKMTKPPCIAQPRFKPAAYLNQAPLLGVEHWQGAQIAQLESLASDRQTPVDKLAALAQKRSDQLATWSERINDLKLCGVELHKFNTTGTAKVIATKLQQSSPPSRAYNHTFACLFISPQPLTFVSELFDDPNRP
;
A
#
# COMPACT_ATOMS: atom_id res chain seq x y z
N MET A 1 -15.32 5.49 -23.58
CA MET A 1 -14.78 5.95 -22.28
C MET A 1 -13.27 5.98 -22.40
N THR A 2 -12.60 7.04 -21.97
CA THR A 2 -11.15 7.23 -22.17
C THR A 2 -10.37 6.86 -20.92
N TRP A 3 -9.15 6.34 -21.10
CA TRP A 3 -8.19 6.22 -20.00
C TRP A 3 -7.70 7.61 -19.64
N GLN A 4 -7.87 8.02 -18.38
CA GLN A 4 -7.54 9.37 -17.93
C GLN A 4 -6.18 9.35 -17.23
N LEU A 5 -5.31 10.31 -17.54
CA LEU A 5 -4.08 10.49 -16.77
C LEU A 5 -4.47 10.99 -15.38
N SER A 6 -3.93 10.36 -14.34
CA SER A 6 -4.22 10.67 -12.94
C SER A 6 -2.93 10.61 -12.14
N SER A 7 -2.79 11.55 -11.21
CA SER A 7 -1.69 11.57 -10.25
C SER A 7 -2.14 10.96 -8.92
N LEU A 8 -1.19 10.53 -8.10
CA LEU A 8 -1.48 10.12 -6.72
C LEU A 8 -2.18 11.28 -5.99
N ALA A 9 -3.38 11.02 -5.49
CA ALA A 9 -4.15 11.93 -4.67
C ALA A 9 -4.56 11.17 -3.41
N TRP A 10 -4.48 11.83 -2.24
CA TRP A 10 -4.93 11.16 -1.02
C TRP A 10 -6.46 11.00 -1.08
N PRO A 11 -7.01 9.79 -0.89
CA PRO A 11 -8.44 9.55 -1.00
C PRO A 11 -9.25 10.45 -0.07
N ASN A 12 -10.32 11.08 -0.58
CA ASN A 12 -11.22 11.92 0.22
C ASN A 12 -11.85 11.12 1.37
N SER A 13 -12.19 9.84 1.11
CA SER A 13 -12.72 8.94 2.13
C SER A 13 -11.71 8.64 3.24
N ALA A 14 -10.41 8.65 2.92
CA ALA A 14 -9.34 8.49 3.90
C ALA A 14 -9.00 9.81 4.60
N GLU A 15 -9.06 10.94 3.89
CA GLU A 15 -8.83 12.28 4.44
C GLU A 15 -9.84 12.65 5.52
N SER A 16 -11.12 12.32 5.34
CA SER A 16 -12.15 12.61 6.34
C SER A 16 -11.92 11.83 7.64
N ILE A 17 -11.52 10.56 7.54
CA ILE A 17 -11.17 9.70 8.67
C ILE A 17 -9.91 10.24 9.34
N GLN A 18 -8.89 10.58 8.55
CA GLN A 18 -7.64 11.13 9.06
C GLN A 18 -7.87 12.44 9.81
N THR A 19 -8.56 13.41 9.21
CA THR A 19 -8.85 14.71 9.83
C THR A 19 -9.61 14.53 11.15
N SER A 20 -10.59 13.61 11.18
CA SER A 20 -11.36 13.32 12.41
C SER A 20 -10.49 12.68 13.49
N THR A 21 -9.58 11.79 13.08
CA THR A 21 -8.63 11.11 13.96
C THR A 21 -7.58 12.09 14.50
N GLU A 22 -6.94 12.88 13.63
CA GLU A 22 -5.94 13.88 13.98
C GLU A 22 -6.50 14.97 14.89
N ARG A 23 -7.75 15.41 14.67
CA ARG A 23 -8.41 16.37 15.57
C ARG A 23 -8.55 15.85 17.00
N GLY A 24 -8.86 14.56 17.16
CA GLY A 24 -8.90 13.91 18.47
C GLY A 24 -7.51 13.70 19.06
N LEU A 25 -6.55 13.27 18.24
CA LEU A 25 -5.19 12.96 18.66
C LEU A 25 -4.36 14.20 19.01
N ALA A 26 -4.62 15.35 18.38
CA ALA A 26 -3.93 16.61 18.64
C ALA A 26 -4.11 17.11 20.09
N GLN A 27 -5.19 16.70 20.75
CA GLN A 27 -5.48 17.06 22.14
C GLN A 27 -4.81 16.12 23.16
N VAL A 28 -4.28 14.98 22.71
CA VAL A 28 -3.73 13.94 23.59
C VAL A 28 -2.50 14.44 24.35
N PRO A 29 -1.48 15.07 23.73
CA PRO A 29 -0.26 15.48 24.47
C PRO A 29 -0.55 16.47 25.60
N SER A 30 -1.38 17.48 25.37
CA SER A 30 -1.71 18.52 26.35
C SER A 30 -2.52 17.96 27.52
N LYS A 31 -3.56 17.17 27.25
CA LYS A 31 -4.42 16.59 28.29
C LYS A 31 -3.77 15.46 29.06
N VAL A 32 -2.85 14.74 28.43
CA VAL A 32 -2.04 13.74 29.15
C VAL A 32 -1.04 14.44 30.07
N SER A 33 -0.42 15.54 29.65
CA SER A 33 0.42 16.37 30.54
C SER A 33 -0.39 16.92 31.74
N GLU A 34 -1.58 17.48 31.50
CA GLU A 34 -2.48 17.92 32.57
C GLU A 34 -2.87 16.77 33.52
N ALA A 35 -3.13 15.57 32.98
CA ALA A 35 -3.45 14.40 33.79
C ALA A 35 -2.27 13.94 34.65
N VAL A 36 -1.05 13.92 34.10
CA VAL A 36 0.17 13.59 34.86
C VAL A 36 0.39 14.63 35.96
N SER A 37 0.23 15.92 35.69
CA SER A 37 0.35 16.97 36.71
C SER A 37 -0.71 16.85 37.82
N ARG A 38 -1.96 16.48 37.50
CA ARG A 38 -2.98 16.18 38.52
C ARG A 38 -2.60 14.97 39.36
N ILE A 39 -2.12 13.89 38.75
CA ILE A 39 -1.72 12.67 39.47
C ILE A 39 -0.53 12.95 40.39
N GLN A 40 0.44 13.76 39.95
CA GLN A 40 1.54 14.25 40.80
C GLN A 40 1.02 15.05 42.00
N ALA A 41 0.01 15.89 41.81
CA ALA A 41 -0.55 16.73 42.87
C ALA A 41 -1.39 15.97 43.92
N ILE A 42 -1.92 14.78 43.58
CA ILE A 42 -2.92 14.06 44.41
C ILE A 42 -2.36 12.74 44.98
N GLN A 43 -1.07 12.45 44.78
CA GLN A 43 -0.39 11.18 45.12
C GLN A 43 -0.63 10.67 46.58
N SER A 44 -1.05 11.52 47.52
CA SER A 44 -1.33 11.15 48.91
C SER A 44 -2.81 10.94 49.26
N ARG A 45 -3.78 11.21 48.36
CA ARG A 45 -5.21 11.31 48.75
C ARG A 45 -6.19 11.05 47.59
N VAL A 46 -6.58 9.79 47.31
CA VAL A 46 -7.92 9.43 46.75
C VAL A 46 -8.03 9.02 45.25
N VAL A 47 -9.15 8.33 45.03
CA VAL A 47 -9.84 7.61 43.94
C VAL A 47 -9.92 8.29 42.57
N PHE A 48 -9.90 7.45 41.54
CA PHE A 48 -9.86 7.82 40.12
C PHE A 48 -11.25 8.01 39.48
N SER A 49 -11.43 9.13 38.76
CA SER A 49 -12.55 9.40 37.85
C SER A 49 -12.11 9.31 36.38
N ARG A 50 -13.06 9.03 35.47
CA ARG A 50 -12.80 8.91 34.02
C ARG A 50 -12.37 10.26 33.42
N ASN A 51 -11.42 10.22 32.48
CA ASN A 51 -10.92 11.43 31.78
C ASN A 51 -11.92 11.85 30.68
N ALA A 52 -12.15 13.16 30.51
CA ALA A 52 -12.98 13.73 29.45
C ALA A 52 -12.57 13.28 28.03
N LEU A 53 -11.25 13.12 27.76
CA LEU A 53 -10.77 12.54 26.50
C LEU A 53 -11.24 11.10 26.28
N SER A 54 -11.54 10.35 27.34
CA SER A 54 -12.06 9.00 27.21
C SER A 54 -13.51 8.96 26.75
N GLU A 55 -14.25 10.06 26.85
CA GLU A 55 -15.59 10.21 26.27
C GLU A 55 -15.50 10.61 24.79
N GLU A 56 -14.63 11.56 24.45
CA GLU A 56 -14.36 11.93 23.05
C GLU A 56 -13.78 10.76 22.23
N ALA A 57 -12.82 10.02 22.79
CA ALA A 57 -12.28 8.82 22.14
C ALA A 57 -13.33 7.71 21.98
N GLN A 58 -14.32 7.62 22.88
CA GLN A 58 -15.42 6.67 22.75
C GLN A 58 -16.30 7.01 21.54
N ALA A 59 -16.49 8.29 21.22
CA ALA A 59 -17.22 8.73 20.04
C ALA A 59 -16.52 8.35 18.71
N LEU A 60 -15.20 8.14 18.74
CA LEU A 60 -14.39 7.78 17.56
C LEU A 60 -14.26 6.26 17.33
N LEU A 61 -14.87 5.41 18.17
CA LEU A 61 -14.78 3.95 18.03
C LEU A 61 -15.34 3.43 16.69
N GLY A 62 -16.24 4.19 16.05
CA GLY A 62 -16.78 3.87 14.72
C GLY A 62 -15.76 3.92 13.59
N LEU A 63 -14.68 4.70 13.73
CA LEU A 63 -13.67 4.89 12.68
C LEU A 63 -12.95 3.60 12.28
N ARG A 64 -12.84 2.63 13.21
CA ARG A 64 -12.25 1.32 12.88
C ARG A 64 -13.12 0.56 11.88
N LYS A 65 -14.44 0.62 12.05
CA LYS A 65 -15.38 -0.03 11.15
C LYS A 65 -15.35 0.66 9.78
N GLU A 66 -15.30 1.99 9.76
CA GLU A 66 -15.17 2.78 8.52
C GLU A 66 -13.86 2.45 7.77
N LEU A 67 -12.74 2.30 8.49
CA LEU A 67 -11.47 1.86 7.89
C LEU A 67 -11.56 0.44 7.31
N GLU A 68 -12.20 -0.49 8.04
CA GLU A 68 -12.41 -1.86 7.57
C GLU A 68 -13.33 -1.90 6.33
N GLU A 69 -14.29 -0.98 6.22
CA GLU A 69 -15.16 -0.82 5.05
C GLU A 69 -14.40 -0.28 3.82
N LEU A 70 -13.31 0.46 3.99
CA LEU A 70 -12.40 0.83 2.89
C LEU A 70 -11.56 -0.35 2.38
N LEU A 71 -11.32 -1.38 3.21
CA LEU A 71 -10.53 -2.56 2.88
C LEU A 71 -11.36 -3.62 2.15
N THR A 72 -11.67 -3.32 0.89
CA THR A 72 -12.46 -4.20 0.02
C THR A 72 -11.74 -5.51 -0.34
N LYS A 73 -12.44 -6.65 -0.26
CA LYS A 73 -11.92 -7.93 -0.80
C LYS A 73 -12.14 -7.99 -2.31
N GLY A 74 -11.14 -8.44 -3.06
CA GLY A 74 -11.21 -8.51 -4.52
C GLY A 74 -10.09 -9.33 -5.14
N GLN A 75 -10.05 -9.31 -6.46
CA GLN A 75 -9.01 -9.91 -7.29
C GLN A 75 -8.24 -8.80 -8.01
N VAL A 76 -6.94 -9.02 -8.23
CA VAL A 76 -6.11 -8.13 -9.06
C VAL A 76 -5.64 -8.91 -10.27
N LEU A 77 -6.04 -8.48 -11.46
CA LEU A 77 -5.62 -9.06 -12.72
C LEU A 77 -4.56 -8.16 -13.36
N CYS A 78 -3.33 -8.63 -13.46
CA CYS A 78 -2.21 -7.88 -14.04
C CYS A 78 -1.83 -8.40 -15.42
N VAL A 79 -1.48 -7.49 -16.34
CA VAL A 79 -0.97 -7.76 -17.68
C VAL A 79 0.33 -7.00 -17.89
N HIS A 80 1.37 -7.72 -18.33
CA HIS A 80 2.69 -7.14 -18.55
C HIS A 80 3.51 -7.97 -19.56
N PRO A 81 4.52 -7.38 -20.24
CA PRO A 81 5.26 -8.00 -21.36
C PRO A 81 6.12 -9.23 -21.01
N TYR A 82 6.11 -9.64 -19.74
CA TYR A 82 6.95 -10.73 -19.22
C TYR A 82 6.16 -11.99 -18.90
N GLN A 83 4.86 -11.99 -19.15
CA GLN A 83 4.00 -13.17 -19.07
C GLN A 83 4.14 -13.96 -20.37
N HIS A 84 3.97 -15.28 -20.26
CA HIS A 84 3.98 -16.13 -21.45
C HIS A 84 2.80 -15.77 -22.35
N GLY A 85 3.08 -15.45 -23.62
CA GLY A 85 2.06 -15.19 -24.65
C GLY A 85 1.50 -13.78 -24.62
N VAL A 86 2.10 -12.87 -23.85
CA VAL A 86 1.68 -11.48 -23.73
C VAL A 86 2.75 -10.56 -24.31
N GLY A 87 2.33 -9.70 -25.24
CA GLY A 87 3.22 -8.77 -25.94
C GLY A 87 4.14 -9.45 -26.96
N SER A 88 5.13 -8.69 -27.44
CA SER A 88 6.12 -9.14 -28.41
C SER A 88 7.52 -9.22 -27.80
N HIS A 89 8.29 -10.20 -28.26
CA HIS A 89 9.70 -10.34 -27.89
C HIS A 89 10.57 -10.12 -29.11
N THR A 90 11.43 -9.10 -29.05
CA THR A 90 12.36 -8.73 -30.12
C THR A 90 13.78 -8.74 -29.57
N GLN A 91 14.78 -8.54 -30.44
CA GLN A 91 16.18 -8.42 -30.00
C GLN A 91 16.41 -7.24 -29.04
N SER A 92 15.57 -6.20 -29.09
CA SER A 92 15.63 -5.04 -28.20
C SER A 92 14.93 -5.26 -26.85
N GLY A 93 14.25 -6.40 -26.66
CA GLY A 93 13.62 -6.79 -25.39
C GLY A 93 12.14 -7.17 -25.54
N HIS A 94 11.46 -7.18 -24.40
CA HIS A 94 10.02 -7.43 -24.31
C HIS A 94 9.24 -6.12 -24.41
N HIS A 95 8.25 -6.09 -25.29
CA HIS A 95 7.40 -4.93 -25.55
C HIS A 95 5.93 -5.31 -25.42
N LEU A 96 5.13 -4.38 -24.93
CA LEU A 96 3.68 -4.51 -24.85
C LEU A 96 3.10 -3.12 -25.05
N THR A 97 2.29 -2.98 -26.10
CA THR A 97 1.59 -1.73 -26.36
C THR A 97 0.32 -1.62 -25.49
N PRO A 98 -0.20 -0.40 -25.25
CA PRO A 98 -1.43 -0.20 -24.48
C PRO A 98 -2.65 -0.92 -25.08
N ASP A 99 -2.75 -0.94 -26.41
CA ASP A 99 -3.82 -1.63 -27.13
C ASP A 99 -3.75 -3.16 -26.92
N GLU A 100 -2.56 -3.75 -27.10
CA GLU A 100 -2.34 -5.18 -26.86
C GLU A 100 -2.65 -5.56 -25.41
N ALA A 101 -2.31 -4.69 -24.44
CA ALA A 101 -2.62 -4.92 -23.04
C ALA A 101 -4.14 -4.96 -22.79
N VAL A 102 -4.89 -4.06 -23.41
CA VAL A 102 -6.37 -4.04 -23.37
C VAL A 102 -6.94 -5.31 -24.00
N GLU A 103 -6.44 -5.73 -25.17
CA GLU A 103 -6.91 -6.94 -25.85
C GLU A 103 -6.71 -8.20 -24.99
N VAL A 104 -5.55 -8.34 -24.34
CA VAL A 104 -5.28 -9.46 -23.42
C VAL A 104 -6.22 -9.44 -22.21
N LEU A 105 -6.48 -8.26 -21.63
CA LEU A 105 -7.43 -8.11 -20.53
C LEU A 105 -8.86 -8.48 -20.96
N VAL A 106 -9.30 -8.04 -22.15
CA VAL A 106 -10.61 -8.40 -22.72
C VAL A 106 -10.71 -9.91 -22.92
N ALA A 107 -9.70 -10.53 -23.54
CA ALA A 107 -9.67 -11.96 -23.76
C ALA A 107 -9.77 -12.73 -22.44
N LYS A 108 -9.06 -12.29 -21.40
CA LYS A 108 -9.11 -12.93 -20.08
C LYS A 108 -10.46 -12.75 -19.38
N LEU A 109 -11.13 -11.61 -19.55
CA LEU A 109 -12.49 -11.40 -19.05
C LEU A 109 -13.55 -12.21 -19.81
N HIS A 110 -13.23 -12.76 -20.98
CA HIS A 110 -14.08 -13.70 -21.71
C HIS A 110 -13.77 -15.17 -21.42
N ASP A 111 -12.63 -15.46 -20.79
CA ASP A 111 -12.23 -16.81 -20.41
C ASP A 111 -13.13 -17.36 -19.29
N THR A 112 -14.12 -18.14 -19.68
CA THR A 112 -15.03 -18.83 -18.77
C THR A 112 -14.49 -20.17 -18.27
N ALA A 113 -13.34 -20.63 -18.78
CA ALA A 113 -12.72 -21.88 -18.34
C ALA A 113 -11.94 -21.70 -17.02
N ASP A 114 -11.58 -20.47 -16.67
CA ASP A 114 -10.93 -20.16 -15.40
C ASP A 114 -11.87 -20.40 -14.21
N LYS A 115 -11.42 -21.24 -13.27
CA LYS A 115 -12.14 -21.56 -12.03
C LYS A 115 -12.46 -20.32 -11.20
N TYR A 116 -11.58 -19.32 -11.21
CA TYR A 116 -11.70 -18.10 -10.41
C TYR A 116 -12.28 -16.93 -11.20
N HIS A 117 -12.90 -17.20 -12.36
CA HIS A 117 -13.60 -16.18 -13.13
C HIS A 117 -14.63 -15.44 -12.27
N PRO A 118 -14.59 -14.10 -12.23
CA PRO A 118 -15.45 -13.32 -11.34
C PRO A 118 -16.91 -13.36 -11.80
N LYS A 119 -17.83 -13.50 -10.86
CA LYS A 119 -19.27 -13.67 -11.12
C LYS A 119 -20.09 -12.55 -10.48
N GLY A 120 -21.25 -12.26 -11.07
CA GLY A 120 -22.18 -11.26 -10.57
C GLY A 120 -21.88 -9.84 -11.06
N GLN A 121 -22.40 -8.87 -10.33
CA GLN A 121 -22.11 -7.45 -10.57
C GLN A 121 -20.77 -7.10 -9.93
N LEU A 122 -19.88 -6.50 -10.72
CA LEU A 122 -18.52 -6.19 -10.32
C LEU A 122 -18.26 -4.69 -10.45
N HIS A 123 -17.40 -4.20 -9.57
CA HIS A 123 -16.79 -2.88 -9.62
C HIS A 123 -15.32 -3.06 -10.02
N VAL A 124 -14.90 -2.33 -11.06
CA VAL A 124 -13.56 -2.45 -11.63
C VAL A 124 -12.89 -1.09 -11.71
N VAL A 125 -11.67 -1.04 -11.17
CA VAL A 125 -10.71 0.06 -11.33
C VAL A 125 -9.52 -0.51 -12.09
N GLY A 126 -9.18 0.08 -13.22
CA GLY A 126 -8.04 -0.26 -14.03
C GLY A 126 -6.96 0.80 -13.92
N TRP A 127 -5.72 0.38 -13.71
CA TRP A 127 -4.55 1.24 -13.78
C TRP A 127 -3.63 0.78 -14.90
N MET A 128 -2.98 1.73 -15.55
CA MET A 128 -2.04 1.46 -16.63
C MET A 128 -0.88 2.45 -16.58
N ILE A 129 0.34 1.92 -16.57
CA ILE A 129 1.57 2.70 -16.76
C ILE A 129 2.04 2.43 -18.17
N THR A 130 2.25 3.49 -18.94
CA THR A 130 2.71 3.43 -20.34
C THR A 130 3.89 4.36 -20.53
N GLU A 131 5.01 3.83 -20.97
CA GLU A 131 6.24 4.60 -21.15
C GLU A 131 6.93 4.30 -22.48
N ASN A 132 7.68 5.28 -22.97
CA ASN A 132 8.38 5.19 -24.26
C ASN A 132 9.79 4.60 -24.14
N THR A 133 10.36 4.61 -22.93
CA THR A 133 11.72 4.14 -22.66
C THR A 133 11.72 3.20 -21.47
N LEU A 134 12.58 2.19 -21.54
CA LEU A 134 12.76 1.22 -20.45
C LEU A 134 13.18 1.91 -19.14
N ALA A 135 13.91 3.03 -19.21
CA ALA A 135 14.37 3.76 -18.05
C ALA A 135 13.24 4.47 -17.28
N ARG A 136 12.37 5.20 -18.01
CA ARG A 136 11.19 5.80 -17.40
C ARG A 136 10.23 4.74 -16.88
N PHE A 137 10.06 3.65 -17.63
CA PHE A 137 9.25 2.51 -17.18
C PHE A 137 9.76 1.89 -15.88
N SER A 138 11.08 1.76 -15.72
CA SER A 138 11.72 1.28 -14.49
C SER A 138 11.41 2.20 -13.30
N GLN A 139 11.56 3.50 -13.50
CA GLN A 139 11.29 4.50 -12.48
C GLN A 139 9.81 4.55 -12.08
N ALA A 140 8.91 4.58 -13.06
CA ALA A 140 7.46 4.63 -12.83
C ALA A 140 6.94 3.38 -12.11
N THR A 141 7.37 2.19 -12.54
CA THR A 141 6.95 0.93 -11.90
C THR A 141 7.51 0.77 -10.49
N LYS A 142 8.73 1.27 -10.23
CA LYS A 142 9.29 1.31 -8.87
C LYS A 142 8.54 2.30 -7.97
N ALA A 143 8.31 3.52 -8.45
CA ALA A 143 7.61 4.55 -7.69
C ALA A 143 6.19 4.10 -7.31
N LEU A 144 5.47 3.44 -8.23
CA LEU A 144 4.16 2.87 -7.91
C LEU A 144 4.27 1.70 -6.89
N TYR A 145 5.28 0.84 -6.99
CA TYR A 145 5.45 -0.29 -6.07
C TYR A 145 5.78 0.15 -4.63
N ASP A 146 6.49 1.26 -4.48
CA ASP A 146 6.81 1.84 -3.17
C ASP A 146 5.55 2.37 -2.46
N VAL A 147 4.50 2.73 -3.21
CA VAL A 147 3.18 3.15 -2.68
C VAL A 147 2.20 1.98 -2.55
N VAL A 148 2.13 1.11 -3.56
CA VAL A 148 1.19 -0.01 -3.63
C VAL A 148 1.95 -1.31 -3.91
N ASN A 149 2.01 -2.17 -2.90
CA ASN A 149 2.74 -3.44 -2.96
C ASN A 149 1.95 -4.53 -3.72
N ILE A 150 1.82 -4.36 -5.04
CA ILE A 150 1.29 -5.40 -5.94
C ILE A 150 2.45 -6.33 -6.30
N SER A 151 2.33 -7.63 -5.98
CA SER A 151 3.40 -8.62 -6.18
C SER A 151 3.93 -8.69 -7.63
N GLU A 152 3.02 -8.70 -8.60
CA GLU A 152 3.31 -8.70 -10.04
C GLU A 152 4.06 -7.41 -10.46
N LEU A 153 3.64 -6.25 -9.93
CA LEU A 153 4.34 -4.99 -10.17
C LEU A 153 5.77 -5.03 -9.60
N GLY A 154 5.95 -5.59 -8.40
CA GLY A 154 7.28 -5.78 -7.80
C GLY A 154 8.17 -6.73 -8.62
N MET A 155 7.60 -7.74 -9.25
CA MET A 155 8.33 -8.58 -10.21
C MET A 155 8.73 -7.79 -11.46
N VAL A 156 7.81 -7.03 -12.05
CA VAL A 156 8.06 -6.20 -13.23
C VAL A 156 9.16 -5.16 -12.93
N SER A 157 9.04 -4.40 -11.84
CA SER A 157 10.03 -3.40 -11.41
C SER A 157 11.44 -4.00 -11.29
N ARG A 158 11.58 -5.16 -10.63
CA ARG A 158 12.88 -5.85 -10.52
C ARG A 158 13.42 -6.31 -11.88
N ARG A 159 12.55 -6.83 -12.75
CA ARG A 159 12.95 -7.34 -14.07
C ARG A 159 13.37 -6.21 -15.01
N VAL A 160 12.63 -5.12 -15.03
CA VAL A 160 12.95 -3.91 -15.80
C VAL A 160 14.25 -3.30 -15.30
N GLY A 161 14.40 -3.14 -13.97
CA GLY A 161 15.63 -2.62 -13.37
C GLY A 161 16.87 -3.45 -13.75
N LYS A 162 16.75 -4.78 -13.78
CA LYS A 162 17.86 -5.65 -14.23
C LYS A 162 18.11 -5.56 -15.74
N ALA A 163 17.08 -5.37 -16.55
CA ALA A 163 17.22 -5.23 -17.99
C ALA A 163 18.05 -3.98 -18.37
N GLN A 164 17.99 -2.91 -17.55
CA GLN A 164 18.80 -1.70 -17.76
C GLN A 164 20.30 -1.95 -17.61
N THR A 165 20.72 -2.79 -16.66
CA THR A 165 22.14 -3.08 -16.39
C THR A 165 22.66 -4.30 -17.14
N LEU A 166 21.79 -5.01 -17.86
CA LEU A 166 22.12 -6.32 -18.43
C LEU A 166 23.31 -6.28 -19.40
N GLN A 167 23.41 -5.25 -20.24
CA GLN A 167 24.48 -5.15 -21.24
C GLN A 167 25.85 -4.90 -20.59
N SER A 168 25.94 -4.02 -19.59
CA SER A 168 27.18 -3.81 -18.83
C SER A 168 27.56 -5.04 -18.02
N ASP A 169 26.56 -5.73 -17.46
CA ASP A 169 26.78 -6.93 -16.64
C ASP A 169 27.29 -8.11 -17.49
N LYS A 170 26.85 -8.23 -18.76
CA LYS A 170 27.34 -9.26 -19.69
C LYS A 170 28.84 -9.11 -19.99
N MET A 171 29.31 -7.86 -20.07
CA MET A 171 30.71 -7.54 -20.40
C MET A 171 31.62 -7.64 -19.18
N THR A 172 31.05 -7.82 -17.99
CA THR A 172 31.78 -7.92 -16.74
C THR A 172 31.81 -9.39 -16.31
N LYS A 173 33.00 -9.97 -16.20
CA LYS A 173 33.14 -11.26 -15.52
C LYS A 173 33.07 -11.00 -14.01
N PRO A 174 31.99 -11.37 -13.30
CA PRO A 174 32.00 -11.26 -11.85
C PRO A 174 33.13 -12.13 -11.30
N PRO A 175 33.84 -11.67 -10.25
CA PRO A 175 34.87 -12.47 -9.60
C PRO A 175 34.28 -13.82 -9.17
N CYS A 176 35.04 -14.90 -9.39
CA CYS A 176 34.60 -16.23 -8.99
C CYS A 176 34.55 -16.32 -7.47
N ILE A 177 33.36 -16.55 -6.93
CA ILE A 177 33.17 -16.77 -5.49
C ILE A 177 33.38 -18.26 -5.23
N ALA A 178 34.32 -18.60 -4.36
CA ALA A 178 34.52 -19.96 -3.87
C ALA A 178 33.22 -20.48 -3.22
N GLN A 179 32.81 -21.69 -3.58
CA GLN A 179 31.63 -22.34 -2.99
C GLN A 179 32.05 -23.18 -1.77
N PRO A 180 31.22 -23.25 -0.72
CA PRO A 180 29.88 -22.66 -0.58
C PRO A 180 29.93 -21.14 -0.30
N ARG A 181 29.05 -20.38 -0.97
CA ARG A 181 28.95 -18.93 -0.73
C ARG A 181 28.32 -18.61 0.63
N PHE A 182 28.86 -17.59 1.29
CA PHE A 182 28.13 -16.90 2.37
C PHE A 182 26.91 -16.18 1.80
N LYS A 183 25.79 -16.23 2.53
CA LYS A 183 24.62 -15.38 2.28
C LYS A 183 24.83 -14.05 2.98
N PRO A 184 24.17 -12.95 2.54
CA PRO A 184 24.12 -11.72 3.33
C PRO A 184 23.72 -12.05 4.78
N ALA A 185 24.36 -11.38 5.74
CA ALA A 185 24.00 -11.55 7.14
C ALA A 185 22.49 -11.28 7.28
N ALA A 186 21.79 -12.29 7.76
CA ALA A 186 20.37 -12.25 8.03
C ALA A 186 20.17 -12.83 9.43
N TYR A 187 19.03 -12.53 10.04
CA TYR A 187 18.66 -13.18 11.28
C TYR A 187 18.67 -14.70 11.07
N LEU A 188 19.47 -15.40 11.87
CA LEU A 188 19.55 -16.87 11.83
C LEU A 188 18.27 -17.52 12.37
N ASN A 189 17.43 -16.73 13.04
CA ASN A 189 16.14 -17.14 13.55
C ASN A 189 15.19 -17.37 12.38
N GLN A 190 15.09 -18.63 11.93
CA GLN A 190 14.11 -19.09 10.96
C GLN A 190 12.89 -19.68 11.70
N ALA A 191 11.75 -19.83 11.04
CA ALA A 191 10.59 -20.49 11.65
C ALA A 191 10.98 -21.91 12.14
N PRO A 192 10.63 -22.31 13.38
CA PRO A 192 9.73 -21.64 14.32
C PRO A 192 10.39 -20.63 15.30
N LEU A 193 11.72 -20.46 15.28
CA LEU A 193 12.46 -19.56 16.18
C LEU A 193 12.09 -18.08 16.04
N LEU A 194 11.59 -17.65 14.87
CA LEU A 194 10.99 -16.30 14.72
C LEU A 194 9.87 -16.04 15.73
N GLY A 195 9.10 -17.07 16.11
CA GLY A 195 8.09 -16.94 17.14
C GLY A 195 8.70 -16.80 18.54
N VAL A 196 9.88 -17.39 18.78
CA VAL A 196 10.52 -17.39 20.10
C VAL A 196 10.90 -15.99 20.54
N GLU A 197 11.42 -15.14 19.63
CA GLU A 197 11.69 -13.73 19.95
C GLU A 197 10.42 -12.97 20.34
N HIS A 198 9.28 -13.25 19.70
CA HIS A 198 8.00 -12.65 20.08
C HIS A 198 7.57 -13.09 21.49
N TRP A 199 7.63 -14.39 21.80
CA TRP A 199 7.23 -14.91 23.11
C TRP A 199 8.21 -14.48 24.23
N GLN A 200 9.51 -14.51 23.97
CA GLN A 200 10.53 -14.03 24.90
C GLN A 200 10.46 -12.52 25.07
N GLY A 201 10.23 -11.77 23.99
CA GLY A 201 9.96 -10.34 24.05
C GLY A 201 8.73 -10.02 24.89
N ALA A 202 7.67 -10.84 24.80
CA ALA A 202 6.50 -10.71 25.68
C ALA A 202 6.84 -11.01 27.15
N GLN A 203 7.63 -12.05 27.44
CA GLN A 203 8.11 -12.36 28.80
C GLN A 203 8.98 -11.23 29.35
N ILE A 204 9.89 -10.69 28.54
CA ILE A 204 10.74 -9.55 28.88
C ILE A 204 9.88 -8.31 29.14
N ALA A 205 8.87 -8.04 28.31
CA ALA A 205 7.96 -6.91 28.53
C ALA A 205 7.19 -7.03 29.85
N GLN A 206 6.81 -8.25 30.28
CA GLN A 206 6.24 -8.48 31.62
C GLN A 206 7.27 -8.20 32.72
N LEU A 207 8.52 -8.66 32.55
CA LEU A 207 9.60 -8.38 33.50
C LEU A 207 9.96 -6.89 33.55
N GLU A 208 9.92 -6.17 32.43
CA GLU A 208 10.12 -4.72 32.35
C GLU A 208 8.96 -3.98 33.02
N SER A 209 7.73 -4.42 32.84
CA SER A 209 6.56 -3.87 33.51
C SER A 209 6.64 -4.01 35.04
N LEU A 210 7.12 -5.17 35.51
CA LEU A 210 7.39 -5.44 36.93
C LEU A 210 8.62 -4.67 37.44
N ALA A 211 9.72 -4.62 36.69
CA ALA A 211 10.93 -3.88 37.08
C ALA A 211 10.67 -2.36 37.14
N SER A 212 9.72 -1.87 36.35
CA SER A 212 9.22 -0.51 36.42
C SER A 212 8.57 -0.20 37.77
N ASP A 213 8.16 -1.20 38.61
CA ASP A 213 7.65 -0.98 39.98
C ASP A 213 8.65 -0.28 40.92
N ARG A 214 9.93 -0.16 40.52
CA ARG A 214 10.91 0.70 41.20
C ARG A 214 10.63 2.19 41.05
N GLN A 215 9.84 2.58 40.06
CA GLN A 215 9.39 3.94 39.82
C GLN A 215 8.00 4.14 40.42
N THR A 216 7.66 5.37 40.81
CA THR A 216 6.32 5.63 41.31
C THR A 216 5.30 5.39 40.18
N PRO A 217 4.04 4.99 40.49
CA PRO A 217 3.00 4.85 39.48
C PRO A 217 2.83 6.11 38.61
N VAL A 218 3.19 7.27 39.16
CA VAL A 218 3.16 8.57 38.48
C VAL A 218 4.22 8.66 37.38
N ASP A 219 5.45 8.22 37.66
CA ASP A 219 6.55 8.20 36.69
C ASP A 219 6.27 7.23 35.53
N LYS A 220 5.64 6.08 35.83
CA LYS A 220 5.20 5.12 34.81
C LYS A 220 4.20 5.73 33.83
N LEU A 221 3.23 6.47 34.37
CA LEU A 221 2.21 7.14 33.56
C LEU A 221 2.82 8.27 32.72
N ALA A 222 3.82 8.98 33.24
CA ALA A 222 4.57 9.98 32.48
C ALA A 222 5.40 9.37 31.34
N ALA A 223 6.08 8.24 31.57
CA ALA A 223 6.82 7.54 30.52
C ALA A 223 5.89 6.96 29.43
N LEU A 224 4.75 6.39 29.84
CA LEU A 224 3.74 5.87 28.92
C LEU A 224 3.07 6.99 28.12
N ALA A 225 2.87 8.15 28.71
CA ALA A 225 2.42 9.37 28.04
C ALA A 225 3.36 9.77 26.90
N GLN A 226 4.67 9.84 27.18
CA GLN A 226 5.68 10.20 26.20
C GLN A 226 5.71 9.20 25.04
N LYS A 227 5.75 7.89 25.34
CA LYS A 227 5.76 6.84 24.32
C LYS A 227 4.55 6.90 23.39
N ARG A 228 3.37 7.25 23.93
CA ARG A 228 2.17 7.49 23.11
C ARG A 228 2.36 8.68 22.18
N SER A 229 2.86 9.81 22.68
CA SER A 229 3.11 11.00 21.86
C SER A 229 4.08 10.72 20.71
N ASP A 230 5.20 10.05 20.97
CA ASP A 230 6.21 9.72 19.95
C ASP A 230 5.65 8.79 18.87
N GLN A 231 4.83 7.82 19.29
CA GLN A 231 4.17 6.90 18.37
C GLN A 231 3.14 7.62 17.47
N LEU A 232 2.37 8.56 18.03
CA LEU A 232 1.43 9.39 17.26
C LEU A 232 2.15 10.25 16.23
N ALA A 233 3.28 10.87 16.60
CA ALA A 233 4.11 11.63 15.68
C ALA A 233 4.64 10.77 14.53
N THR A 234 5.13 9.56 14.85
CA THR A 234 5.60 8.60 13.83
C THR A 234 4.48 8.21 12.86
N TRP A 235 3.27 7.93 13.35
CA TRP A 235 2.15 7.60 12.47
C TRP A 235 1.75 8.76 11.56
N SER A 236 1.72 9.98 12.09
CA SER A 236 1.42 11.18 11.30
C SER A 236 2.46 11.42 10.22
N GLU A 237 3.75 11.31 10.56
CA GLU A 237 4.86 11.41 9.60
C GLU A 237 4.72 10.38 8.46
N ARG A 238 4.51 9.10 8.79
CA ARG A 238 4.38 8.03 7.78
C ARG A 238 3.19 8.22 6.85
N ILE A 239 2.07 8.73 7.37
CA ILE A 239 0.90 9.03 6.53
C ILE A 239 1.21 10.21 5.60
N ASN A 240 1.88 11.25 6.11
CA ASN A 240 2.26 12.42 5.29
C ASN A 240 3.30 12.08 4.22
N ASP A 241 4.28 11.22 4.52
CA ASP A 241 5.24 10.72 3.54
C ASP A 241 4.54 10.07 2.34
N LEU A 242 3.50 9.27 2.59
CA LEU A 242 2.72 8.62 1.54
C LEU A 242 1.95 9.62 0.66
N LYS A 243 1.46 10.73 1.24
CA LYS A 243 0.77 11.79 0.47
C LYS A 243 1.68 12.52 -0.51
N LEU A 244 2.98 12.54 -0.25
CA LEU A 244 3.96 13.29 -1.04
C LEU A 244 4.56 12.49 -2.22
N CYS A 245 4.22 11.21 -2.37
CA CYS A 245 4.74 10.39 -3.46
C CYS A 245 4.14 10.80 -4.82
N GLY A 246 4.92 11.47 -5.67
CA GLY A 246 4.51 11.81 -7.04
C GLY A 246 4.52 10.60 -7.97
N VAL A 247 3.36 9.98 -8.19
CA VAL A 247 3.17 8.89 -9.16
C VAL A 247 2.06 9.25 -10.13
N GLU A 248 2.32 9.10 -11.43
CA GLU A 248 1.33 9.31 -12.49
C GLU A 248 1.00 7.98 -13.17
N LEU A 249 -0.29 7.74 -13.42
CA LEU A 249 -0.76 6.57 -14.17
C LEU A 249 -2.06 6.88 -14.91
N HIS A 250 -2.41 6.01 -15.84
CA HIS A 250 -3.69 6.07 -16.53
C HIS A 250 -4.74 5.22 -15.81
N LYS A 251 -5.89 5.82 -15.53
CA LYS A 251 -6.99 5.20 -14.79
C LYS A 251 -8.21 4.95 -15.67
N PHE A 252 -8.92 3.87 -15.39
CA PHE A 252 -10.18 3.48 -16.01
C PHE A 252 -11.13 2.92 -14.95
N ASN A 253 -12.37 3.42 -14.87
CA ASN A 253 -13.36 2.93 -13.90
C ASN A 253 -14.61 2.43 -14.61
N THR A 254 -15.13 1.28 -14.18
CA THR A 254 -16.41 0.77 -14.69
C THR A 254 -17.07 -0.19 -13.72
N THR A 255 -18.38 -0.38 -13.90
CA THR A 255 -19.17 -1.40 -13.21
C THR A 255 -19.95 -2.24 -14.23
N GLY A 256 -20.21 -3.49 -13.88
CA GLY A 256 -20.97 -4.43 -14.71
C GLY A 256 -20.62 -5.88 -14.44
N THR A 257 -21.18 -6.78 -15.24
CA THR A 257 -20.72 -8.18 -15.32
C THR A 257 -19.41 -8.26 -16.09
N ALA A 258 -18.65 -9.36 -15.95
CA ALA A 258 -17.37 -9.55 -16.65
C ALA A 258 -17.45 -9.28 -18.16
N LYS A 259 -18.52 -9.74 -18.83
CA LYS A 259 -18.77 -9.49 -20.25
C LYS A 259 -18.98 -8.01 -20.57
N VAL A 260 -19.78 -7.31 -19.75
CA VAL A 260 -20.04 -5.87 -19.93
C VAL A 260 -18.76 -5.06 -19.71
N ILE A 261 -17.95 -5.45 -18.73
CA ILE A 261 -16.65 -4.83 -18.46
C ILE A 261 -15.72 -5.04 -19.67
N ALA A 262 -15.66 -6.26 -20.22
CA ALA A 262 -14.86 -6.57 -21.40
C ALA A 262 -15.27 -5.71 -22.61
N THR A 263 -16.57 -5.58 -22.88
CA THR A 263 -17.07 -4.70 -23.95
C THR A 263 -16.70 -3.23 -23.72
N LYS A 264 -16.84 -2.72 -22.50
CA LYS A 264 -16.48 -1.33 -22.17
C LYS A 264 -14.97 -1.09 -22.27
N LEU A 265 -14.15 -2.08 -21.92
CA LEU A 265 -12.70 -2.03 -22.05
C LEU A 265 -12.30 -2.05 -23.54
N GLN A 266 -12.96 -2.86 -24.37
CA GLN A 266 -12.74 -2.91 -25.81
C GLN A 266 -13.12 -1.59 -26.52
N GLN A 267 -14.17 -0.93 -26.03
CA GLN A 267 -14.60 0.39 -26.50
C GLN A 267 -13.81 1.55 -25.86
N SER A 268 -12.81 1.24 -25.02
CA SER A 268 -11.97 2.26 -24.41
C SER A 268 -10.90 2.74 -25.37
N SER A 269 -10.44 3.98 -25.18
CA SER A 269 -9.30 4.53 -25.91
C SER A 269 -8.10 4.58 -24.97
N PRO A 270 -7.18 3.59 -25.04
CA PRO A 270 -5.98 3.57 -24.21
C PRO A 270 -4.97 4.64 -24.67
N PRO A 271 -3.92 4.88 -23.86
CA PRO A 271 -2.86 5.84 -24.18
C PRO A 271 -2.16 5.54 -25.52
N SER A 272 -1.47 6.54 -26.06
CA SER A 272 -0.85 6.49 -27.40
C SER A 272 -0.11 5.18 -27.70
N ARG A 273 -0.30 4.66 -28.91
CA ARG A 273 0.42 3.50 -29.47
C ARG A 273 1.95 3.69 -29.54
N ALA A 274 2.42 4.92 -29.36
CA ALA A 274 3.85 5.23 -29.32
C ALA A 274 4.56 4.66 -28.08
N TYR A 275 3.82 4.25 -27.05
CA TYR A 275 4.38 3.64 -25.84
C TYR A 275 4.55 2.13 -26.03
N ASN A 276 5.78 1.64 -25.88
CA ASN A 276 6.13 0.23 -26.11
C ASN A 276 6.31 -0.56 -24.79
N HIS A 277 6.34 0.14 -23.66
CA HIS A 277 6.45 -0.49 -22.34
C HIS A 277 5.20 -0.20 -21.52
N THR A 278 4.39 -1.24 -21.33
CA THR A 278 3.11 -1.13 -20.63
C THR A 278 3.04 -2.11 -19.47
N PHE A 279 2.52 -1.65 -18.34
CA PHE A 279 2.00 -2.47 -17.26
C PHE A 279 0.55 -2.06 -17.04
N ALA A 280 -0.38 -3.02 -17.01
CA ALA A 280 -1.78 -2.76 -16.70
C ALA A 280 -2.25 -3.68 -15.58
N CYS A 281 -3.14 -3.19 -14.72
CA CYS A 281 -3.84 -4.02 -13.76
C CYS A 281 -5.32 -3.62 -13.65
N LEU A 282 -6.18 -4.61 -13.37
CA LEU A 282 -7.58 -4.42 -13.02
C LEU A 282 -7.81 -4.92 -11.61
N PHE A 283 -8.27 -4.04 -10.73
CA PHE A 283 -8.85 -4.38 -9.45
C PHE A 283 -10.32 -4.72 -9.67
N ILE A 284 -10.73 -5.90 -9.23
CA ILE A 284 -12.09 -6.43 -9.47
C ILE A 284 -12.66 -6.84 -8.12
N SER A 285 -13.80 -6.25 -7.73
CA SER A 285 -14.49 -6.60 -6.50
C SER A 285 -16.00 -6.64 -6.68
N PRO A 286 -16.73 -7.49 -5.95
CA PRO A 286 -18.19 -7.41 -5.87
C PRO A 286 -18.68 -6.16 -5.10
N GLN A 287 -17.79 -5.46 -4.40
CA GLN A 287 -18.08 -4.24 -3.64
C GLN A 287 -17.43 -3.02 -4.30
N PRO A 288 -17.94 -1.81 -4.07
CA PRO A 288 -17.34 -0.58 -4.57
C PRO A 288 -15.89 -0.40 -4.10
N LEU A 289 -14.98 -0.16 -5.04
CA LEU A 289 -13.56 0.07 -4.79
C LEU A 289 -13.28 1.56 -4.52
N THR A 290 -13.95 2.16 -3.54
CA THR A 290 -13.91 3.62 -3.27
C THR A 290 -12.48 4.13 -3.05
N PHE A 291 -11.76 3.55 -2.08
CA PHE A 291 -10.40 3.95 -1.75
C PHE A 291 -9.43 3.83 -2.95
N VAL A 292 -9.44 2.69 -3.64
CA VAL A 292 -8.57 2.44 -4.80
C VAL A 292 -8.94 3.35 -5.97
N SER A 293 -10.22 3.69 -6.11
CA SER A 293 -10.65 4.65 -7.12
C SER A 293 -10.16 6.06 -6.79
N GLU A 294 -10.26 6.53 -5.55
CA GLU A 294 -9.88 7.89 -5.18
C GLU A 294 -8.36 8.11 -5.09
N LEU A 295 -7.58 7.03 -4.88
CA LEU A 295 -6.12 7.10 -4.71
C LEU A 295 -5.38 7.71 -5.90
N PHE A 296 -5.97 7.61 -7.09
CA PHE A 296 -5.49 8.27 -8.29
C PHE A 296 -6.66 9.00 -8.91
N ASP A 297 -6.72 10.31 -8.77
CA ASP A 297 -7.76 11.13 -9.40
C ASP A 297 -7.15 12.28 -10.21
N ASP A 298 -7.95 12.88 -11.09
CA ASP A 298 -7.53 13.99 -11.92
C ASP A 298 -7.38 15.25 -11.04
N PRO A 299 -6.20 15.88 -10.97
CA PRO A 299 -6.01 17.11 -10.20
C PRO A 299 -6.87 18.29 -10.71
N ASN A 300 -7.49 18.19 -11.90
CA ASN A 300 -8.30 19.25 -12.51
C ASN A 300 -9.82 19.02 -12.44
N ARG A 301 -10.30 18.02 -11.69
CA ARG A 301 -11.74 17.79 -11.50
C ARG A 301 -12.17 18.30 -10.12
N PRO A 302 -13.10 19.28 -10.04
CA PRO A 302 -13.63 19.76 -8.76
C PRO A 302 -14.45 18.69 -8.02
#